data_AF-A0A8K0KGQ1-F1
#
_entry.id   AF-A0A8K0KGQ1-F1
#
_cell.length_a   1.000
_cell.length_b   1.000
_cell.length_c   1.000
_cell.angle_alpha   90.00
_cell.angle_beta   90.00
_cell.angle_gamma   90.00
#
_symmetry.space_group_name_H-M   'P 1'
#
loop_
_entity.id
_entity.type
_entity.pdbx_description
1 polymer ?
#
loop_
_entity_poly.entity_id
_entity_poly.type
_entity_poly.pdbx_seq_one_letter_code
_entity_poly.pdbx_strand_id
1 'polypeptide(L)'
;MGRKSSSNNKTRSKSKKKIHLVFDTEARRKFLTGFHTRKLQRKKKALEDAERQRKEEEKRLKDEARKKYKELVNVRDIILQPEELHTEEMQLENHFVSIRELSTAEISLKNKWIGVNQVQNDDNGETSAEIPEKIKAKKALKKQAISKVRKSVQKQGESKRKKKKNYKNKRQKN
;
A
#
# COMPACT_ATOMS: atom_id res chain seq x y z
N MET A 1 -1.79 -71.87 -24.18
CA MET A 1 -2.12 -70.55 -23.60
C MET A 1 -3.49 -70.10 -24.10
N GLY A 2 -4.55 -70.40 -23.34
CA GLY A 2 -5.93 -70.08 -23.72
C GLY A 2 -6.29 -68.62 -23.44
N ARG A 3 -6.81 -67.91 -24.44
CA ARG A 3 -7.35 -66.55 -24.27
C ARG A 3 -8.73 -66.64 -23.61
N LYS A 4 -8.84 -66.18 -22.36
CA LYS A 4 -10.12 -66.00 -21.68
C LYS A 4 -10.89 -64.87 -22.36
N SER A 5 -12.00 -65.20 -23.03
CA SER A 5 -12.95 -64.22 -23.52
C SER A 5 -13.66 -63.58 -22.33
N SER A 6 -13.35 -62.31 -22.06
CA SER A 6 -14.14 -61.51 -21.11
C SER A 6 -15.54 -61.36 -21.68
N SER A 7 -16.52 -61.87 -20.95
CA SER A 7 -17.93 -61.81 -21.26
C SER A 7 -18.36 -60.38 -21.65
N ASN A 8 -18.93 -60.27 -22.85
CA ASN A 8 -19.62 -59.09 -23.34
C ASN A 8 -20.87 -58.83 -22.48
N ASN A 9 -20.70 -58.20 -21.31
CA ASN A 9 -21.80 -57.56 -20.61
C ASN A 9 -22.12 -56.23 -21.30
N LYS A 10 -22.68 -56.33 -22.51
CA LYS A 10 -23.38 -55.22 -23.16
C LYS A 10 -24.68 -55.01 -22.41
N THR A 11 -24.58 -54.30 -21.27
CA THR A 11 -25.74 -53.85 -20.53
C THR A 11 -26.63 -53.08 -21.50
N ARG A 12 -27.83 -53.61 -21.75
CA ARG A 12 -28.85 -52.96 -22.58
C ARG A 12 -29.01 -51.54 -22.04
N SER A 13 -28.54 -50.55 -22.80
CA SER A 13 -28.63 -49.16 -22.40
C SER A 13 -30.12 -48.85 -22.21
N LYS A 14 -30.55 -48.72 -20.94
CA LYS A 14 -31.92 -48.33 -20.62
C LYS A 14 -32.17 -47.03 -21.38
N SER A 15 -33.10 -47.07 -22.33
CA SER A 15 -33.52 -45.92 -23.13
C SER A 15 -33.74 -44.74 -22.19
N LYS A 16 -32.93 -43.68 -22.33
CA LYS A 16 -33.04 -42.50 -21.48
C LYS A 16 -34.43 -41.93 -21.70
N LYS A 17 -35.23 -41.85 -20.63
CA LYS A 17 -36.56 -41.24 -20.68
C LYS A 17 -36.43 -39.82 -21.24
N LYS A 18 -37.36 -39.43 -22.12
CA LYS A 18 -37.40 -38.08 -22.70
C LYS A 18 -37.57 -37.07 -21.57
N ILE A 19 -36.64 -36.13 -21.44
CA ILE A 19 -36.69 -35.06 -20.44
C ILE A 19 -37.32 -33.84 -21.10
N HIS A 20 -38.43 -33.37 -20.55
CA HIS A 20 -39.05 -32.13 -20.98
C HIS A 20 -38.40 -30.98 -20.23
N LEU A 21 -37.55 -30.22 -20.93
CA LEU A 21 -36.90 -29.04 -20.39
C LEU A 21 -37.85 -27.85 -20.56
N VAL A 22 -38.54 -27.45 -19.49
CA VAL A 22 -39.38 -26.26 -19.47
C VAL A 22 -38.62 -25.16 -18.75
N PHE A 23 -38.47 -24.02 -19.42
CA PHE A 23 -37.88 -22.84 -18.80
C PHE A 23 -38.93 -22.08 -18.02
N ASP A 24 -38.57 -21.65 -16.82
CA ASP A 24 -39.33 -20.63 -16.12
C ASP A 24 -39.31 -19.33 -16.95
N THR A 25 -40.50 -18.90 -17.34
CA THR A 25 -40.71 -17.74 -18.20
C THR A 25 -40.26 -16.44 -17.52
N GLU A 26 -40.35 -16.36 -16.19
CA GLU A 26 -39.92 -15.19 -15.42
C GLU A 26 -38.41 -15.10 -15.36
N ALA A 27 -37.73 -16.21 -15.05
CA ALA A 27 -36.28 -16.30 -15.09
C ALA A 27 -35.76 -15.97 -16.49
N ARG A 28 -36.42 -16.47 -17.55
CA ARG A 28 -36.08 -16.13 -18.95
C ARG A 28 -36.24 -14.62 -19.20
N ARG A 29 -37.32 -14.00 -18.76
CA ARG A 29 -37.56 -12.56 -18.92
C ARG A 29 -36.51 -11.73 -18.17
N LYS A 30 -36.18 -12.10 -16.93
CA LYS A 30 -35.12 -11.48 -16.13
C LYS A 30 -33.75 -11.65 -16.79
N PHE A 31 -33.47 -12.82 -17.38
CA PHE A 31 -32.22 -13.07 -18.09
C PHE A 31 -32.10 -12.21 -19.37
N LEU A 32 -33.15 -12.17 -20.19
CA LEU A 32 -33.15 -11.41 -21.44
C LEU A 32 -33.13 -9.89 -21.21
N THR A 33 -33.81 -9.38 -20.18
CA THR A 33 -33.88 -7.93 -19.91
C THR A 33 -32.81 -7.44 -18.90
N GLY A 34 -32.23 -8.34 -18.10
CA GLY A 34 -31.29 -8.05 -17.02
C GLY A 34 -29.87 -7.66 -17.44
N PHE A 35 -29.67 -7.08 -18.63
CA PHE A 35 -28.35 -6.64 -19.05
C PHE A 35 -27.80 -5.52 -18.16
N HIS A 36 -28.66 -4.59 -17.72
CA HIS A 36 -28.26 -3.51 -16.83
C HIS A 36 -27.84 -4.05 -15.45
N THR A 37 -28.63 -4.97 -14.89
CA THR A 37 -28.34 -5.61 -13.60
C THR A 37 -27.03 -6.39 -13.66
N ARG A 38 -26.81 -7.23 -14.70
CA ARG A 38 -25.52 -7.90 -14.91
C ARG A 38 -24.35 -6.93 -15.10
N LYS A 39 -24.57 -5.82 -15.81
CA LYS A 39 -23.52 -4.79 -15.98
C LYS A 39 -23.14 -4.14 -14.65
N LEU A 40 -24.12 -3.86 -13.78
CA LEU A 40 -23.85 -3.36 -12.43
C LEU A 40 -23.17 -4.42 -11.56
N GLN A 41 -23.61 -5.68 -11.60
CA GLN A 41 -22.99 -6.78 -10.88
C GLN A 41 -21.51 -6.94 -11.27
N ARG A 42 -21.21 -6.95 -12.58
CA ARG A 42 -19.82 -7.01 -13.06
C ARG A 42 -18.97 -5.83 -12.57
N LYS A 43 -19.52 -4.61 -12.59
CA LYS A 43 -18.83 -3.43 -12.05
C LYS A 43 -18.57 -3.56 -10.55
N LYS A 44 -19.58 -3.99 -9.78
CA LYS A 44 -19.44 -4.19 -8.34
C LYS A 44 -18.38 -5.24 -8.03
N LYS A 45 -18.41 -6.38 -8.74
CA LYS A 45 -17.42 -7.44 -8.60
C LYS A 45 -16.00 -6.94 -8.88
N ALA A 46 -15.80 -6.21 -9.98
CA ALA A 46 -14.49 -5.66 -10.31
C ALA A 46 -13.96 -4.66 -9.26
N LEU A 47 -14.85 -3.86 -8.65
CA LEU A 47 -14.47 -2.95 -7.56
C LEU A 47 -14.08 -3.71 -6.28
N GLU A 48 -14.85 -4.75 -5.93
CA GLU A 48 -14.58 -5.59 -4.76
C GLU A 48 -13.28 -6.37 -4.92
N ASP A 49 -13.03 -6.96 -6.10
CA ASP A 49 -11.80 -7.68 -6.41
C ASP A 49 -10.58 -6.75 -6.32
N ALA A 50 -10.68 -5.52 -6.84
CA ALA A 50 -9.62 -4.52 -6.73
C ALA A 50 -9.37 -4.06 -5.28
N GLU A 51 -10.42 -3.89 -4.48
CA GLU A 51 -10.28 -3.55 -3.06
C GLU A 51 -9.63 -4.68 -2.26
N ARG A 52 -9.99 -5.93 -2.56
CA ARG A 52 -9.41 -7.13 -1.95
C ARG A 52 -7.92 -7.21 -2.23
N GLN A 53 -7.51 -7.09 -3.50
CA GLN A 53 -6.10 -7.06 -3.89
C GLN A 53 -5.35 -5.94 -3.17
N ARG A 54 -5.91 -4.73 -3.09
CA ARG A 54 -5.27 -3.62 -2.38
C ARG A 54 -5.03 -3.91 -0.89
N LYS A 55 -6.00 -4.54 -0.23
CA LYS A 55 -5.88 -4.91 1.20
C LYS A 55 -4.85 -6.02 1.42
N GLU A 56 -4.80 -7.00 0.51
CA GLU A 56 -3.80 -8.07 0.56
C GLU A 56 -2.38 -7.53 0.37
N GLU A 57 -2.18 -6.62 -0.59
CA GLU A 57 -0.90 -5.93 -0.79
C GLU A 57 -0.50 -5.08 0.42
N GLU A 58 -1.44 -4.32 1.01
CA GLU A 58 -1.17 -3.54 2.22
C GLU A 58 -0.75 -4.42 3.39
N LYS A 59 -1.40 -5.59 3.54
CA LYS A 59 -1.04 -6.56 4.58
C LYS A 59 0.35 -7.13 4.34
N ARG A 60 0.68 -7.53 3.11
CA ARG A 60 2.02 -8.02 2.76
C ARG A 60 3.11 -6.99 3.06
N LEU A 61 2.90 -5.74 2.65
CA LEU A 61 3.88 -4.67 2.88
C LEU A 61 4.10 -4.41 4.38
N LYS A 62 3.02 -4.43 5.19
CA LYS A 62 3.11 -4.30 6.65
C LYS A 62 3.87 -5.45 7.28
N ASP A 63 3.60 -6.68 6.85
CA ASP A 63 4.28 -7.87 7.38
C ASP A 63 5.77 -7.89 6.99
N GLU A 64 6.10 -7.49 5.76
CA GLU A 64 7.49 -7.31 5.30
C GLU A 64 8.22 -6.21 6.09
N ALA A 65 7.57 -5.07 6.32
CA ALA A 65 8.15 -3.99 7.11
C ALA A 65 8.42 -4.42 8.56
N ARG A 66 7.50 -5.18 9.17
CA ARG A 66 7.69 -5.75 10.52
C ARG A 66 8.85 -6.74 10.57
N LYS A 67 8.99 -7.61 9.57
CA LYS A 67 10.11 -8.55 9.46
C LYS A 67 11.44 -7.82 9.32
N LYS A 68 11.53 -6.86 8.39
CA LYS A 68 12.72 -6.02 8.21
C LYS A 68 13.09 -5.25 9.48
N TYR A 69 12.10 -4.70 10.18
CA TYR A 69 12.34 -4.04 11.46
C TYR A 69 12.92 -5.00 12.49
N LYS A 70 12.36 -6.21 12.61
CA LYS A 70 12.87 -7.24 13.52
C LYS A 70 14.30 -7.65 13.18
N GLU A 71 14.62 -7.80 11.90
CA GLU A 71 15.98 -8.07 11.42
C GLU A 71 16.95 -6.95 11.81
N LEU A 72 16.58 -5.69 11.61
CA LEU A 72 17.41 -4.54 11.98
C LEU A 72 17.63 -4.42 13.50
N VAL A 73 16.58 -4.66 14.31
CA VAL A 73 16.70 -4.66 15.77
C VAL A 73 17.65 -5.75 16.23
N ASN A 74 17.51 -6.97 15.70
CA ASN A 74 18.42 -8.08 16.03
C ASN A 74 19.88 -7.76 15.67
N VAL A 75 20.13 -7.05 14.55
CA VAL A 75 21.48 -6.62 14.17
C VAL A 75 21.99 -5.51 15.10
N ARG A 76 21.13 -4.58 15.52
CA ARG A 76 21.50 -3.49 16.42
C ARG A 76 21.97 -4.02 17.78
N ASP A 77 21.30 -5.02 18.33
CA ASP A 77 21.68 -5.62 19.62
C ASP A 77 23.07 -6.28 19.57
N ILE A 78 23.52 -6.71 18.40
CA ILE A 78 24.88 -7.27 18.18
C ILE A 78 25.94 -6.16 18.13
N ILE A 79 25.59 -4.98 17.59
CA ILE A 79 26.53 -3.85 17.44
C ILE A 79 26.64 -3.04 18.74
N LEU A 80 25.65 -3.11 19.63
CA LEU A 80 25.65 -2.43 20.92
C LEU A 80 26.44 -3.17 22.02
N GLN A 81 27.43 -3.99 21.66
CA GLN A 81 28.51 -4.23 22.62
C GLN A 81 29.26 -2.90 22.76
N PRO A 82 29.28 -2.28 23.95
CA PRO A 82 30.13 -1.14 24.16
C PRO A 82 31.55 -1.62 23.84
N GLU A 83 32.18 -1.04 22.81
CA GLU A 83 33.63 -1.13 22.66
C GLU A 83 34.19 -0.76 24.02
N GLU A 84 34.66 -1.76 24.77
CA GLU A 84 35.43 -1.55 25.98
C GLU A 84 36.52 -0.59 25.55
N LEU A 85 36.55 0.63 26.09
CA LEU A 85 37.58 1.62 25.78
C LEU A 85 38.92 0.97 26.14
N HIS A 86 39.63 0.42 25.16
CA HIS A 86 40.88 -0.29 25.37
C HIS A 86 41.91 0.76 25.81
N THR A 87 42.17 0.80 27.11
CA THR A 87 43.26 1.58 27.69
C THR A 87 44.43 0.63 27.92
N GLU A 88 45.41 0.67 27.02
CA GLU A 88 46.65 -0.08 27.20
C GLU A 88 47.66 0.78 27.96
N GLU A 89 48.02 0.35 29.16
CA GLU A 89 49.06 0.98 29.98
C GLU A 89 50.38 0.22 29.81
N MET A 90 51.40 0.90 29.31
CA MET A 90 52.76 0.35 29.20
C MET A 90 53.66 1.04 30.22
N GLN A 91 54.29 0.24 31.07
CA GLN A 91 55.29 0.72 32.02
C GLN A 91 56.67 0.69 31.36
N LEU A 92 57.27 1.86 31.21
CA LEU A 92 58.66 2.01 30.79
C LEU A 92 59.52 2.38 32.01
N GLU A 93 60.83 2.21 31.88
CA GLU A 93 61.79 2.25 32.99
C GLU A 93 61.73 3.55 33.83
N ASN A 94 61.33 4.68 33.24
CA ASN A 94 61.26 5.98 33.92
C ASN A 94 59.88 6.68 33.85
N HIS A 95 58.87 6.12 33.16
CA HIS A 95 57.54 6.73 33.05
C HIS A 95 56.46 5.76 32.55
N PHE A 96 55.20 6.13 32.74
CA PHE A 96 54.04 5.38 32.29
C PHE A 96 53.45 6.04 31.04
N VAL A 97 53.13 5.22 30.03
CA VAL A 97 52.44 5.66 28.81
C VAL A 97 51.11 4.93 28.72
N SER A 98 50.00 5.68 28.68
CA SER A 98 48.65 5.14 28.45
C SER A 98 48.18 5.50 27.05
N ILE A 99 47.88 4.51 26.23
CA ILE A 99 47.26 4.72 24.92
C ILE A 99 45.75 4.69 25.13
N ARG A 100 45.09 5.82 24.89
CA ARG A 100 43.64 5.97 25.00
C ARG A 100 43.11 6.71 23.78
N GLU A 101 42.03 6.21 23.21
CA GLU A 101 41.31 6.92 22.16
C GLU A 101 40.65 8.17 22.74
N LEU A 102 41.02 9.34 22.21
CA LEU A 102 40.44 10.63 22.61
C LEU A 102 39.43 11.07 21.55
N SER A 103 38.20 11.34 21.99
CA SER A 103 37.22 11.97 21.12
C SER A 103 37.61 13.41 20.80
N THR A 104 37.29 13.89 19.60
CA THR A 104 37.53 15.28 19.17
C THR A 104 36.91 16.30 20.14
N ALA A 105 35.79 15.95 20.79
CA ALA A 105 35.16 16.77 21.81
C ALA A 105 36.03 16.90 23.08
N GLU A 106 36.65 15.81 23.54
CA GLU A 106 37.53 15.81 24.72
C GLU A 106 38.82 16.61 24.47
N ILE A 107 39.39 16.48 23.27
CA ILE A 107 40.57 17.25 22.83
C ILE A 107 40.22 18.75 22.78
N SER A 108 39.04 19.08 22.23
CA SER A 108 38.54 20.44 22.12
C SER A 108 38.36 21.10 23.49
N LEU A 109 37.81 20.38 24.48
CA LEU A 109 37.62 20.86 25.85
C LEU A 109 38.95 21.14 26.55
N LYS A 110 39.92 20.22 26.45
CA LYS A 110 41.25 20.38 27.07
C LYS A 110 42.04 21.54 26.45
N ASN A 111 41.95 21.69 25.12
CA ASN A 111 42.77 22.64 24.37
C ASN A 111 42.08 24.00 24.11
N LYS A 112 40.93 24.28 24.76
CA LYS A 112 40.12 25.50 24.55
C LYS A 112 39.85 25.80 23.08
N TRP A 113 39.61 24.77 22.27
CA TRP A 113 39.30 24.99 20.87
C TRP A 113 37.90 25.60 20.72
N ILE A 114 37.70 26.35 19.64
CA ILE A 114 36.44 27.04 19.31
C ILE A 114 35.26 26.08 19.03
N GLY A 115 35.46 24.77 19.20
CA GLY A 115 34.43 23.75 19.05
C GLY A 115 34.04 23.52 17.58
N VAL A 116 33.14 22.55 17.37
CA VAL A 116 32.56 22.29 16.04
C VAL A 116 31.51 23.36 15.76
N ASN A 117 31.52 23.95 14.56
CA ASN A 117 30.52 24.92 14.15
C ASN A 117 29.13 24.25 14.08
N GLN A 118 28.27 24.53 15.06
CA GLN A 118 26.91 24.00 15.13
C GLN A 118 25.94 25.02 14.54
N VAL A 119 25.15 24.59 13.57
CA VAL A 119 24.00 25.36 13.10
C VAL A 119 22.96 25.32 14.21
N GLN A 120 22.67 26.48 14.82
CA GLN A 120 21.52 26.63 15.69
C GLN A 120 20.26 26.38 14.85
N ASN A 121 19.66 25.20 15.03
CA ASN A 121 18.27 25.02 14.66
C ASN A 121 17.47 25.40 15.91
N ASP A 122 16.76 26.52 15.83
CA ASP A 122 15.77 26.93 16.83
C ASP A 122 14.59 25.94 16.81
N ASP A 123 14.80 24.75 17.35
CA ASP A 123 13.73 23.81 17.66
C ASP A 123 13.75 23.54 19.17
N ASN A 124 13.35 24.57 19.92
CA ASN A 124 12.90 24.41 21.30
C ASN A 124 11.65 23.54 21.31
N GLY A 125 11.71 22.46 22.07
CA GLY A 125 10.60 21.54 22.29
C GLY A 125 9.42 22.20 22.99
N GLU A 126 8.25 21.65 22.65
CA GLU A 126 6.95 21.71 23.30
C GLU A 126 5.95 22.80 22.85
N THR A 127 4.86 22.28 22.25
CA THR A 127 3.52 22.85 22.06
C THR A 127 3.25 23.80 20.87
N SER A 128 2.16 23.49 20.17
CA SER A 128 1.51 24.25 19.08
C SER A 128 2.35 24.49 17.81
N ALA A 129 2.44 23.46 16.98
CA ALA A 129 3.08 23.52 15.67
C ALA A 129 2.38 24.50 14.69
N GLU A 130 2.79 25.77 14.71
CA GLU A 130 2.63 26.65 13.56
C GLU A 130 3.53 26.16 12.42
N ILE A 131 2.88 25.54 11.44
CA ILE A 131 3.53 24.93 10.26
C ILE A 131 4.42 25.98 9.54
N PRO A 132 5.67 25.65 9.16
CA PRO A 132 6.55 26.56 8.43
C PRO A 132 5.90 27.10 7.15
N GLU A 133 6.08 28.39 6.87
CA GLU A 133 5.43 29.13 5.77
C GLU A 133 5.68 28.49 4.39
N LYS A 134 6.88 27.92 4.17
CA LYS A 134 7.24 27.19 2.94
C LYS A 134 6.48 25.86 2.80
N ILE A 135 6.13 25.20 3.91
CA ILE A 135 5.32 23.97 3.93
C ILE A 135 3.83 24.34 3.78
N LYS A 136 3.37 25.44 4.40
CA LYS A 136 2.03 26.01 4.18
C LYS A 136 1.83 26.36 2.69
N ALA A 137 2.82 26.98 2.04
CA ALA A 137 2.80 27.31 0.61
C ALA A 137 2.72 26.07 -0.28
N LYS A 138 3.55 25.04 -0.06
CA LYS A 138 3.47 23.77 -0.81
C LYS A 138 2.13 23.05 -0.61
N LYS A 139 1.58 23.06 0.62
CA LYS A 139 0.25 22.51 0.92
C LYS A 139 -0.87 23.33 0.24
N ALA A 140 -0.74 24.66 0.16
CA ALA A 140 -1.70 25.54 -0.51
C ALA A 140 -1.71 25.32 -2.04
N LEU A 141 -0.54 25.24 -2.67
CA LEU A 141 -0.40 24.90 -4.11
C LEU A 141 -1.03 23.55 -4.44
N LYS A 142 -0.81 22.53 -3.59
CA LYS A 142 -1.43 21.20 -3.76
C LYS A 142 -2.95 21.25 -3.64
N LYS A 143 -3.50 22.00 -2.68
CA LYS A 143 -4.95 22.19 -2.52
C LYS A 143 -5.57 22.92 -3.72
N GLN A 144 -4.90 23.95 -4.26
CA GLN A 144 -5.36 24.67 -5.46
C GLN A 144 -5.34 23.80 -6.71
N ALA A 145 -4.33 22.94 -6.89
CA ALA A 145 -4.28 21.99 -8.00
C ALA A 145 -5.45 20.99 -7.93
N ILE A 146 -5.73 20.44 -6.74
CA ILE A 146 -6.83 19.48 -6.53
C ILE A 146 -8.20 20.15 -6.77
N SER A 147 -8.41 21.39 -6.34
CA SER A 147 -9.67 22.09 -6.57
C SER A 147 -9.92 22.39 -8.05
N LYS A 148 -8.87 22.73 -8.82
CA LYS A 148 -8.97 22.94 -10.28
C LYS A 148 -9.38 21.66 -11.01
N VAL A 149 -8.78 20.52 -10.65
CA VAL A 149 -9.14 19.20 -11.21
C VAL A 149 -10.57 18.79 -10.82
N ARG A 150 -11.01 19.03 -9.58
CA ARG A 150 -12.39 18.74 -9.17
C ARG A 150 -13.42 19.56 -9.95
N LYS A 151 -13.15 20.86 -10.18
CA LYS A 151 -14.04 21.77 -10.94
C LYS A 151 -14.15 21.37 -12.41
N SER A 152 -13.07 20.88 -13.03
CA SER A 152 -13.11 20.40 -14.43
C SER A 152 -13.90 19.10 -14.57
N VAL A 153 -13.76 18.16 -13.62
CA VAL A 153 -14.53 16.91 -13.59
C VAL A 153 -16.03 17.18 -13.37
N GLN A 154 -16.39 18.12 -12.48
CA GLN A 154 -17.79 18.53 -12.29
C GLN A 154 -18.39 19.19 -13.54
N LYS A 155 -17.68 20.11 -14.20
CA LYS A 155 -18.13 20.72 -15.47
C LYS A 155 -18.37 19.68 -16.58
N GLN A 156 -17.51 18.66 -16.69
CA GLN A 156 -17.72 17.57 -17.65
C GLN A 156 -18.90 16.66 -17.28
N GLY A 157 -19.16 16.46 -15.98
CA GLY A 157 -20.34 15.73 -15.50
C GLY A 157 -21.65 16.48 -15.78
N GLU A 158 -21.68 17.79 -15.59
CA GLU A 158 -22.84 18.64 -15.83
C GLU A 158 -23.18 18.79 -17.32
N SER A 159 -22.17 18.94 -18.19
CA SER A 159 -22.40 19.02 -19.64
C SER A 159 -23.00 17.71 -20.18
N LYS A 160 -22.55 16.56 -19.68
CA LYS A 160 -23.13 15.23 -19.99
C LYS A 160 -24.56 15.09 -19.45
N ARG A 161 -24.86 15.64 -18.27
CA ARG A 161 -26.22 15.66 -17.69
C ARG A 161 -27.18 16.56 -18.48
N LYS A 162 -26.75 17.75 -18.90
CA LYS A 162 -27.54 18.69 -19.71
C LYS A 162 -27.86 18.11 -21.10
N LYS A 163 -26.89 17.47 -21.76
CA LYS A 163 -27.13 16.74 -23.03
C LYS A 163 -28.19 15.66 -22.87
N LYS A 164 -28.15 14.85 -21.80
CA LYS A 164 -29.17 13.81 -21.54
C LYS A 164 -30.58 14.36 -21.30
N LYS A 165 -30.74 15.54 -20.68
CA LYS A 165 -32.04 16.19 -20.49
C LYS A 165 -32.62 16.68 -21.83
N ASN A 166 -31.79 17.27 -22.70
CA ASN A 166 -32.23 17.71 -24.03
C ASN A 166 -32.72 16.55 -24.92
N TYR A 167 -32.05 15.39 -24.88
CA TYR A 167 -32.53 14.20 -25.61
C TYR A 167 -33.84 13.63 -25.07
N LYS A 168 -34.17 13.82 -23.80
CA LYS A 168 -35.47 13.39 -23.23
C LYS A 168 -36.61 14.33 -23.65
N ASN A 169 -36.39 15.64 -23.61
CA ASN A 169 -37.43 16.62 -23.96
C ASN A 169 -37.78 16.59 -25.46
N LYS A 170 -36.81 16.23 -26.33
CA LYS A 170 -37.05 16.09 -27.78
C LYS A 170 -37.88 14.85 -28.15
N ARG A 171 -38.02 13.87 -27.24
CA ARG A 171 -38.83 12.65 -27.44
C ARG A 171 -40.27 12.78 -26.94
N GLN A 172 -40.62 13.87 -26.27
CA GLN A 172 -41.98 14.13 -25.75
C GLN A 172 -42.76 15.15 -26.59
N LYS A 173 -42.18 15.65 -27.69
CA LYS A 173 -42.79 16.64 -28.60
C LYS A 173 -43.15 16.07 -29.99
N ASN A 174 -43.05 14.76 -30.17
CA ASN A 174 -43.50 14.04 -31.35
C ASN A 174 -44.54 13.01 -30.95
#